data_AF-A3YXP4-F1
#
_entry.id   AF-A3YXP4-F1
#
_cell.length_a   1.000
_cell.length_b   1.000
_cell.length_c   1.000
_cell.angle_alpha   90.00
_cell.angle_beta   90.00
_cell.angle_gamma   90.00
#
_symmetry.space_group_name_H-M   'P 1'
#
loop_
_entity.id
_entity.type
_entity.pdbx_description
1 polymer ?
#
loop_
_entity_poly.entity_id
_entity_poly.type
_entity_poly.pdbx_seq_one_letter_code
_entity_poly.pdbx_strand_id
1 'polypeptide(L)'
;MEFIGEIDAAGKQELLGHALALLFPIDWPAPFGLVMIKANACGTPVIAWRNGSTPEVIRPGCNGQLVESIEQRFSVPVRCRNDDDPMLYPVACSPQAWASGSVFGLLEAITGMGISWTAGSDRVQVLFRNPVLPKGINLLEISGLRLGEEEIDLQLHRGEHDSGVMVRRRTPGVDVMISK
;
A
#
# COMPACT_ATOMS: atom_id res chain seq x y z
N MET A 1 25.67 -24.99 9.36
CA MET A 1 25.10 -24.07 8.36
C MET A 1 24.72 -24.91 7.16
N GLU A 2 23.50 -24.76 6.67
CA GLU A 2 22.96 -25.49 5.52
C GLU A 2 22.47 -24.48 4.50
N PHE A 3 22.82 -24.69 3.22
CA PHE A 3 22.36 -23.86 2.12
C PHE A 3 21.34 -24.64 1.30
N ILE A 4 20.13 -24.10 1.21
CA ILE A 4 18.96 -24.77 0.62
C ILE A 4 18.67 -24.37 -0.82
N GLY A 5 19.48 -23.47 -1.41
CA GLY A 5 19.23 -22.93 -2.75
C GLY A 5 18.10 -21.89 -2.80
N GLU A 6 17.66 -21.58 -4.02
CA GLU A 6 16.50 -20.71 -4.23
C GLU A 6 15.21 -21.48 -3.91
N ILE A 7 14.32 -20.85 -3.16
CA ILE A 7 13.03 -21.41 -2.77
C ILE A 7 11.91 -20.49 -3.26
N ASP A 8 10.79 -21.09 -3.65
CA ASP A 8 9.62 -20.37 -4.13
C ASP A 8 8.82 -19.73 -2.96
N ALA A 9 7.67 -19.14 -3.26
CA ALA A 9 6.86 -18.47 -2.25
C ALA A 9 6.37 -19.42 -1.14
N ALA A 10 5.98 -20.65 -1.51
CA ALA A 10 5.46 -21.66 -0.61
C ALA A 10 6.58 -22.23 0.28
N GLY A 11 7.73 -22.56 -0.32
CA GLY A 11 8.93 -22.99 0.40
C GLY A 11 9.41 -21.95 1.41
N LYS A 12 9.35 -20.66 1.07
CA LYS A 12 9.66 -19.57 2.04
C LYS A 12 8.70 -19.55 3.22
N GLN A 13 7.41 -19.77 2.98
CA GLN A 13 6.40 -19.78 4.04
C GLN A 13 6.61 -20.95 5.00
N GLU A 14 6.85 -22.15 4.45
CA GLU A 14 7.17 -23.34 5.23
C GLU A 14 8.44 -23.12 6.07
N LEU A 15 9.51 -22.65 5.43
CA LEU A 15 10.80 -22.44 6.08
C LEU A 15 10.69 -21.44 7.24
N LEU A 16 10.06 -20.28 6.99
CA LEU A 16 9.86 -19.28 8.03
C LEU A 16 8.91 -19.83 9.10
N GLY A 17 7.75 -20.37 8.72
CA GLY A 17 6.76 -20.93 9.64
C GLY A 17 7.34 -21.91 10.68
N HIS A 18 8.37 -22.67 10.32
CA HIS A 18 9.08 -23.61 11.19
C HIS A 18 10.39 -23.08 11.79
N ALA A 19 10.86 -21.90 11.40
CA ALA A 19 12.08 -21.31 11.93
C ALA A 19 11.92 -20.83 13.38
N LEU A 20 12.98 -21.01 14.19
CA LEU A 20 13.02 -20.49 15.56
C LEU A 20 13.08 -18.96 15.59
N ALA A 21 13.89 -18.38 14.70
CA ALA A 21 14.03 -16.95 14.51
C ALA A 21 14.65 -16.68 13.13
N LEU A 22 14.45 -15.47 12.60
CA LEU A 22 15.16 -14.95 11.44
C LEU A 22 16.28 -14.01 11.90
N LEU A 23 17.51 -14.27 11.49
CA LEU A 23 18.62 -13.33 11.61
C LEU A 23 18.62 -12.38 10.41
N PHE A 24 18.57 -11.07 10.66
CA PHE A 24 18.53 -10.03 9.63
C PHE A 24 19.62 -8.96 9.88
N PRO A 25 20.90 -9.29 9.63
CA PRO A 25 22.05 -8.40 9.86
C PRO A 25 22.17 -7.36 8.74
N ILE A 26 21.20 -6.44 8.67
CA ILE A 26 21.14 -5.44 7.62
C ILE A 26 22.11 -4.28 7.85
N ASP A 27 22.99 -4.05 6.89
CA ASP A 27 24.05 -3.03 6.93
C ASP A 27 23.75 -1.76 6.11
N TRP A 28 22.59 -1.71 5.46
CA TRP A 28 22.12 -0.54 4.70
C TRP A 28 20.72 -0.08 5.16
N PRO A 29 20.33 1.19 4.90
CA PRO A 29 19.05 1.70 5.38
C PRO A 29 17.87 1.18 4.53
N ALA A 30 17.44 -0.07 4.75
CA ALA A 30 16.29 -0.61 4.02
C ALA A 30 15.02 0.20 4.26
N PRO A 31 14.28 0.59 3.22
CA PRO A 31 13.15 1.50 3.34
C PRO A 31 11.89 0.86 3.92
N PHE A 32 11.72 -0.47 3.83
CA PHE A 32 10.43 -1.10 4.18
C PHE A 32 10.48 -2.43 4.94
N GLY A 33 11.54 -3.25 4.77
CA GLY A 33 11.71 -4.43 5.62
C GLY A 33 10.76 -5.61 5.32
N LEU A 34 10.38 -5.84 4.06
CA LEU A 34 9.47 -6.93 3.64
C LEU A 34 9.84 -8.31 4.21
N VAL A 35 11.13 -8.61 4.27
CA VAL A 35 11.63 -9.89 4.79
C VAL A 35 11.26 -10.07 6.27
N MET A 36 11.35 -8.99 7.06
CA MET A 36 11.01 -9.00 8.48
C MET A 36 9.50 -9.15 8.70
N ILE A 37 8.69 -8.43 7.91
CA ILE A 37 7.23 -8.54 7.97
C ILE A 37 6.79 -9.97 7.61
N LYS A 38 7.38 -10.59 6.58
CA LYS A 38 7.06 -11.96 6.19
C LYS A 38 7.43 -12.97 7.28
N ALA A 39 8.58 -12.82 7.93
CA ALA A 39 8.96 -13.64 9.07
C ALA A 39 7.95 -13.49 10.23
N ASN A 40 7.62 -12.25 10.59
CA ASN A 40 6.64 -11.96 11.64
C ASN A 40 5.25 -12.53 11.33
N ALA A 41 4.79 -12.46 10.07
CA ALA A 41 3.52 -13.03 9.62
C ALA A 41 3.51 -14.57 9.73
N CYS A 42 4.65 -15.23 9.56
CA CYS A 42 4.82 -16.66 9.81
C CYS A 42 4.99 -17.00 11.31
N GLY A 43 4.83 -16.01 12.20
CA GLY A 43 5.07 -16.16 13.63
C GLY A 43 6.55 -16.33 14.00
N THR A 44 7.46 -15.96 13.11
CA THR A 44 8.91 -16.08 13.31
C THR A 44 9.47 -14.77 13.82
N PRO A 45 10.03 -14.72 15.03
CA PRO A 45 10.63 -13.49 15.53
C PRO A 45 11.90 -13.14 14.75
N VAL A 46 12.15 -11.85 14.60
CA VAL A 46 13.31 -11.34 13.85
C VAL A 46 14.34 -10.74 14.81
N ILE A 47 15.60 -11.11 14.61
CA ILE A 47 16.75 -10.49 15.27
C ILE A 47 17.48 -9.67 14.23
N ALA A 48 17.43 -8.34 14.34
CA ALA A 48 17.94 -7.43 13.33
C ALA A 48 18.89 -6.38 13.90
N TRP A 49 19.83 -5.90 13.07
CA TRP A 49 20.57 -4.68 13.40
C TRP A 49 19.67 -3.45 13.36
N ARG A 50 19.95 -2.44 14.20
CA ARG A 50 19.22 -1.17 14.22
C ARG A 50 19.59 -0.27 13.03
N ASN A 51 19.05 -0.58 11.86
CA ASN A 51 19.28 0.18 10.62
C ASN A 51 18.02 0.26 9.73
N GLY A 52 17.86 1.36 8.99
CA GLY A 52 16.70 1.59 8.12
C GLY A 52 15.36 1.42 8.83
N SER A 53 14.43 0.70 8.21
CA SER A 53 13.08 0.38 8.71
C SER A 53 13.04 -0.63 9.87
N THR A 54 14.16 -1.24 10.26
CA THR A 54 14.18 -2.24 11.34
C THR A 54 13.61 -1.74 12.67
N PRO A 55 13.88 -0.49 13.14
CA PRO A 55 13.36 -0.04 14.42
C PRO A 55 11.85 0.27 14.38
N GLU A 56 11.28 0.41 13.18
CA GLU A 56 9.86 0.64 12.96
C GLU A 56 9.08 -0.67 12.91
N VAL A 57 9.68 -1.72 12.33
CA VAL A 57 9.04 -3.04 12.16
C VAL A 57 9.19 -3.91 13.41
N ILE A 58 10.30 -3.79 14.14
CA ILE A 58 10.63 -4.65 15.27
C ILE A 58 10.23 -3.98 16.59
N ARG A 59 9.33 -4.65 17.32
CA ARG A 59 8.96 -4.38 18.71
C ARG A 59 9.69 -5.37 19.62
N PRO A 60 10.75 -4.93 20.33
CA PRO A 60 11.55 -5.80 21.19
C PRO A 60 10.69 -6.58 22.20
N GLY A 61 10.93 -7.88 22.30
CA GLY A 61 10.21 -8.77 23.22
C GLY A 61 8.83 -9.22 22.75
N CYS A 62 8.35 -8.68 21.62
CA CYS A 62 7.07 -9.08 21.01
C CYS A 62 7.31 -9.86 19.70
N ASN A 63 7.75 -9.18 18.65
CA ASN A 63 7.97 -9.80 17.33
C ASN A 63 9.46 -9.92 16.96
N GLY A 64 10.36 -9.58 17.87
CA GLY A 64 11.79 -9.65 17.59
C GLY A 64 12.66 -8.99 18.64
N GLN A 65 13.92 -8.77 18.27
CA GLN A 65 14.92 -8.07 19.07
C GLN A 65 15.83 -7.25 18.14
N LEU A 66 16.16 -6.02 18.55
CA LEU A 66 17.19 -5.21 17.90
C LEU A 66 18.54 -5.46 18.58
N VAL A 67 19.56 -5.69 17.79
CA VAL A 67 20.95 -5.89 18.24
C VAL A 67 21.86 -4.85 17.58
N GLU A 68 22.99 -4.58 18.20
CA GLU A 68 23.97 -3.58 17.74
C GLU A 68 25.28 -4.24 17.27
N SER A 69 25.52 -5.51 17.64
CA SER A 69 26.72 -6.25 17.23
C SER A 69 26.48 -7.76 17.15
N ILE A 70 27.40 -8.50 16.53
CA ILE A 70 27.31 -9.95 16.39
C ILE A 70 27.59 -10.70 17.71
N GLU A 71 28.34 -10.07 18.61
CA GLU A 71 28.68 -10.60 19.94
C GLU A 71 27.55 -10.39 20.95
N GLN A 72 26.57 -9.52 20.63
CA GLN A 72 25.48 -9.22 21.53
C GLN A 72 24.63 -10.47 21.77
N ARG A 73 24.49 -10.84 23.05
CA ARG A 73 23.60 -11.92 23.45
C ARG A 73 22.16 -11.52 23.20
N PHE A 74 21.41 -12.39 22.55
CA PHE A 74 19.98 -12.27 22.34
C PHE A 74 19.25 -13.44 22.96
N SER A 75 17.98 -13.23 23.26
CA SER A 75 17.03 -14.29 23.58
C SER A 75 16.04 -14.38 22.43
N VAL A 76 15.72 -15.59 21.97
CA VAL A 76 14.59 -15.76 21.05
C VAL A 76 13.33 -15.47 21.85
N PRO A 77 12.58 -14.39 21.54
CA PRO A 77 11.35 -14.11 22.25
C PRO A 77 10.34 -15.23 21.96
N VAL A 78 9.48 -15.52 22.94
CA VAL A 78 8.37 -16.45 22.74
C VAL A 78 7.56 -15.97 21.54
N ARG A 79 7.16 -16.88 20.65
CA ARG A 79 6.30 -16.53 19.51
C ARG A 79 5.05 -15.82 20.04
N CYS A 80 4.98 -14.51 19.88
CA CYS A 80 3.76 -13.76 20.12
C CYS A 80 2.76 -14.14 19.03
N ARG A 81 1.95 -15.16 19.33
CA ARG A 81 0.63 -15.29 18.72
C ARG A 81 -0.23 -14.24 19.42
N ASN A 82 -0.46 -13.11 18.76
CA ASN A 82 -1.56 -12.27 19.21
C ASN A 82 -2.87 -13.05 18.98
N ASP A 83 -3.83 -12.91 19.89
CA ASP A 83 -5.23 -13.32 19.67
C ASP A 83 -5.89 -12.47 18.54
N ASP A 84 -5.22 -11.40 18.09
CA ASP A 84 -5.36 -10.81 16.76
C ASP A 84 -4.47 -11.60 15.79
N ASP A 85 -5.02 -12.69 15.25
CA ASP A 85 -4.42 -13.58 14.25
C ASP A 85 -3.59 -12.76 13.23
N PRO A 86 -2.35 -13.17 12.89
CA PRO A 86 -1.42 -12.31 12.16
C PRO A 86 -2.05 -11.93 10.82
N MET A 87 -1.90 -10.66 10.43
CA MET A 87 -2.24 -10.20 9.09
C MET A 87 -1.84 -11.28 8.08
N LEU A 88 -2.85 -11.98 7.54
CA LEU A 88 -2.64 -12.88 6.42
C LEU A 88 -2.06 -12.00 5.32
N TYR A 89 -0.78 -12.19 5.04
CA TYR A 89 -0.05 -11.37 4.09
C TYR A 89 0.31 -12.19 2.84
N PRO A 90 -0.68 -12.66 2.04
CA PRO A 90 -0.40 -13.27 0.75
C PRO A 90 0.02 -12.24 -0.31
N VAL A 91 -0.02 -10.94 -0.01
CA VAL A 91 0.13 -9.83 -0.98
C VAL A 91 1.40 -8.95 -0.78
N ALA A 92 2.42 -9.41 -0.04
CA ALA A 92 3.76 -8.75 -0.03
C ALA A 92 4.47 -8.71 -1.38
N CYS A 93 4.02 -9.51 -2.34
CA CYS A 93 4.46 -9.39 -3.73
C CYS A 93 3.61 -8.42 -4.55
N SER A 94 2.78 -7.59 -3.91
CA SER A 94 2.11 -6.50 -4.61
C SER A 94 2.63 -5.12 -4.17
N PRO A 95 3.69 -4.60 -4.81
CA PRO A 95 3.94 -3.15 -4.91
C PRO A 95 2.68 -2.32 -5.24
N GLN A 96 1.63 -2.97 -5.75
CA GLN A 96 0.32 -2.44 -6.10
C GLN A 96 -0.47 -1.84 -4.93
N ALA A 97 -0.25 -2.23 -3.66
CA ALA A 97 -1.07 -1.70 -2.56
C ALA A 97 -0.77 -0.23 -2.21
N TRP A 98 0.47 0.22 -2.43
CA TRP A 98 0.86 1.63 -2.29
C TRP A 98 0.85 2.34 -3.65
N ALA A 99 1.10 1.60 -4.75
CA ALA A 99 0.88 2.12 -6.09
C ALA A 99 -0.61 2.32 -6.43
N SER A 100 -1.56 1.71 -5.71
CA SER A 100 -2.99 1.96 -5.91
C SER A 100 -3.36 3.42 -5.65
N GLY A 101 -2.70 4.05 -4.66
CA GLY A 101 -2.84 5.47 -4.36
C GLY A 101 -2.28 6.39 -5.46
N SER A 102 -1.28 5.93 -6.23
CA SER A 102 -0.64 6.76 -7.25
C SER A 102 -1.57 7.04 -8.44
N VAL A 103 -2.53 6.15 -8.73
CA VAL A 103 -3.55 6.39 -9.75
C VAL A 103 -4.44 7.57 -9.36
N PHE A 104 -4.84 7.68 -8.09
CA PHE A 104 -5.64 8.80 -7.61
C PHE A 104 -4.84 10.11 -7.60
N GLY A 105 -3.58 10.08 -7.16
CA GLY A 105 -2.70 11.24 -7.22
C GLY A 105 -2.38 11.68 -8.66
N LEU A 106 -2.24 10.73 -9.58
CA LEU A 106 -2.11 11.03 -11.01
C LEU A 106 -3.37 11.70 -11.53
N LEU A 107 -4.56 11.13 -11.25
CA LEU A 107 -5.84 11.70 -11.64
C LEU A 107 -6.02 13.13 -11.11
N GLU A 108 -5.72 13.38 -9.84
CA GLU A 108 -5.73 14.72 -9.27
C GLU A 108 -4.79 15.66 -10.03
N ALA A 109 -3.55 15.22 -10.30
CA ALA A 109 -2.56 16.05 -11.00
C ALA A 109 -2.96 16.39 -12.44
N ILE A 110 -3.57 15.45 -13.18
CA ILE A 110 -3.95 15.68 -14.58
C ILE A 110 -5.33 16.34 -14.72
N THR A 111 -6.28 16.05 -13.84
CA THR A 111 -7.68 16.51 -13.99
C THR A 111 -8.07 17.62 -13.02
N GLY A 112 -7.24 17.90 -12.01
CA GLY A 112 -7.60 18.74 -10.88
C GLY A 112 -8.80 18.19 -10.10
N MET A 113 -9.01 16.87 -10.15
CA MET A 113 -10.15 16.23 -9.52
C MET A 113 -10.05 16.26 -8.00
N GLY A 114 -11.05 16.86 -7.37
CA GLY A 114 -11.25 16.84 -5.93
C GLY A 114 -12.60 16.24 -5.57
N ILE A 115 -12.67 15.57 -4.44
CA ILE A 115 -13.91 15.02 -3.88
C ILE A 115 -14.15 15.71 -2.55
N SER A 116 -15.34 16.28 -2.37
CA SER A 116 -15.72 16.98 -1.14
C SER A 116 -17.09 16.51 -0.67
N TRP A 117 -17.24 16.40 0.65
CA TRP A 117 -18.50 16.12 1.31
C TRP A 117 -18.95 17.38 2.04
N THR A 118 -20.20 17.79 1.83
CA THR A 118 -20.74 18.95 2.53
C THR A 118 -21.32 18.50 3.87
N ALA A 119 -20.84 19.06 4.98
CA ALA A 119 -21.33 18.72 6.31
C ALA A 119 -22.86 18.94 6.39
N GLY A 120 -23.61 17.90 6.78
CA GLY A 120 -25.07 17.93 6.86
C GLY A 120 -25.81 17.60 5.55
N SER A 121 -25.10 17.19 4.50
CA SER A 121 -25.67 16.71 3.23
C SER A 121 -25.19 15.30 2.94
N ASP A 122 -26.09 14.41 2.51
CA ASP A 122 -25.75 13.06 2.02
C ASP A 122 -25.17 13.09 0.59
N ARG A 123 -24.96 14.29 0.03
CA ARG A 123 -24.47 14.47 -1.34
C ARG A 123 -22.96 14.61 -1.39
N VAL A 124 -22.36 13.99 -2.39
CA VAL A 124 -20.93 14.07 -2.71
C VAL A 124 -20.72 15.01 -3.88
N GLN A 125 -19.76 15.93 -3.74
CA GLN A 125 -19.36 16.82 -4.82
C GLN A 125 -18.05 16.36 -5.44
N VAL A 126 -18.05 16.15 -6.75
CA VAL A 126 -16.86 15.90 -7.57
C VAL A 126 -16.53 17.17 -8.35
N LEU A 127 -15.35 17.73 -8.10
CA LEU A 127 -14.88 18.96 -8.70
C LEU A 127 -13.73 18.68 -9.65
N PHE A 128 -13.77 19.23 -10.87
CA PHE A 128 -12.64 19.27 -11.80
C PHE A 128 -12.14 20.69 -11.95
N ARG A 129 -10.83 20.92 -11.71
CA ARG A 129 -10.17 22.23 -11.85
C ARG A 129 -9.19 22.20 -13.01
N ASN A 130 -9.52 22.90 -14.10
CA ASN A 130 -8.71 22.97 -15.31
C ASN A 130 -8.18 21.58 -15.77
N PRO A 131 -9.08 20.64 -16.10
CA PRO A 131 -8.67 19.28 -16.46
C PRO A 131 -7.86 19.26 -17.75
N VAL A 132 -6.68 18.64 -17.72
CA VAL A 132 -5.74 18.51 -18.84
C VAL A 132 -5.21 17.08 -18.94
N LEU A 133 -5.59 16.37 -20.00
CA LEU A 133 -4.97 15.09 -20.33
C LEU A 133 -3.54 15.31 -20.86
N PRO A 134 -2.52 14.51 -20.48
CA PRO A 134 -1.15 14.58 -20.99
C PRO A 134 -0.99 14.26 -22.48
N LYS A 135 0.12 14.70 -23.08
CA LYS A 135 0.43 14.41 -24.50
C LYS A 135 0.57 12.89 -24.68
N GLY A 136 -0.27 12.30 -25.52
CA GLY A 136 -0.37 10.86 -25.73
C GLY A 136 -1.63 10.20 -25.15
N ILE A 137 -2.40 10.91 -24.30
CA ILE A 137 -3.68 10.42 -23.78
C ILE A 137 -4.81 11.26 -24.40
N ASN A 138 -5.55 10.66 -25.34
CA ASN A 138 -6.68 11.30 -26.01
C ASN A 138 -8.02 11.08 -25.29
N LEU A 139 -8.11 9.97 -24.56
CA LEU A 139 -9.32 9.51 -23.87
C LEU A 139 -8.93 8.93 -22.51
N LEU A 140 -9.66 9.30 -21.47
CA LEU A 140 -9.62 8.67 -20.16
C LEU A 140 -11.04 8.30 -19.74
N GLU A 141 -11.28 7.03 -19.46
CA GLU A 141 -12.56 6.54 -18.96
C GLU A 141 -12.40 6.07 -17.51
N ILE A 142 -13.32 6.52 -16.65
CA ILE A 142 -13.42 6.09 -15.26
C ILE A 142 -14.81 5.48 -15.11
N SER A 143 -14.88 4.19 -14.80
CA SER A 143 -16.14 3.46 -14.64
C SER A 143 -16.22 2.88 -13.24
N GLY A 144 -17.41 2.91 -12.65
CA GLY A 144 -17.66 2.35 -11.33
C GLY A 144 -16.92 3.08 -10.20
N LEU A 145 -16.68 4.39 -10.33
CA LEU A 145 -16.04 5.14 -9.26
C LEU A 145 -17.03 5.30 -8.09
N ARG A 146 -16.75 4.59 -6.99
CA ARG A 146 -17.59 4.60 -5.79
C ARG A 146 -17.23 5.79 -4.89
N LEU A 147 -18.26 6.49 -4.42
CA LEU A 147 -18.18 7.68 -3.58
C LEU A 147 -19.08 7.47 -2.34
N GLY A 148 -18.65 6.57 -1.45
CA GLY A 148 -19.53 6.03 -0.40
C GLY A 148 -20.52 5.03 -1.02
N GLU A 149 -21.81 5.25 -0.78
CA GLU A 149 -22.90 4.46 -1.38
C GLU A 149 -23.26 4.91 -2.82
N GLU A 150 -22.67 6.02 -3.27
CA GLU A 150 -22.91 6.59 -4.59
C GLU A 150 -21.89 6.08 -5.63
N GLU A 151 -22.23 6.20 -6.92
CA GLU A 151 -21.38 5.73 -8.02
C GLU A 151 -21.45 6.68 -9.22
N ILE A 152 -20.31 6.90 -9.89
CA ILE A 152 -20.20 7.75 -11.07
C ILE A 152 -19.30 7.15 -12.16
N ASP A 153 -19.73 7.32 -13.41
CA ASP A 153 -18.94 7.00 -14.61
C ASP A 153 -18.63 8.30 -15.35
N LEU A 154 -17.35 8.49 -15.67
CA LEU A 154 -16.81 9.70 -16.28
C LEU A 154 -16.01 9.36 -17.53
N GLN A 155 -16.01 10.29 -18.47
CA GLN A 155 -15.18 10.23 -19.66
C GLN A 155 -14.54 11.60 -19.90
N LEU A 156 -13.23 11.61 -20.08
CA LEU A 156 -12.47 12.82 -20.41
C LEU A 156 -11.89 12.69 -21.82
N HIS A 157 -12.06 13.73 -22.62
CA HIS A 157 -11.51 13.83 -23.97
C HIS A 157 -10.54 15.00 -24.07
N ARG A 158 -9.42 14.76 -24.73
CA ARG A 158 -8.43 15.80 -25.00
C ARG A 158 -8.90 16.70 -26.15
N GLY A 159 -9.00 17.99 -25.89
CA GLY A 159 -9.14 19.04 -26.90
C GLY A 159 -7.80 19.65 -27.29
N GLU A 160 -7.84 20.69 -28.15
CA GLU A 160 -6.62 21.40 -28.60
C GLU A 160 -5.98 22.24 -27.48
N HIS A 161 -6.79 22.77 -26.55
CA HIS A 161 -6.34 23.66 -25.47
C HIS A 161 -6.79 23.24 -24.07
N ASP A 162 -7.87 22.48 -23.95
CA ASP A 162 -8.44 21.99 -22.70
C ASP A 162 -8.88 20.52 -22.83
N SER A 163 -9.33 19.90 -21.73
CA SER A 163 -9.99 18.60 -21.79
C SER A 163 -11.48 18.74 -21.47
N GLY A 164 -12.32 18.11 -22.28
CA GLY A 164 -13.75 17.99 -22.00
C GLY A 164 -14.00 16.88 -20.99
N VAL A 165 -14.83 17.13 -19.98
CA VAL A 165 -15.29 16.13 -19.01
C VAL A 165 -16.76 15.85 -19.26
N MET A 166 -17.12 14.59 -19.42
CA MET A 166 -18.48 14.12 -19.63
C MET A 166 -18.88 13.12 -18.55
N VAL A 167 -20.03 13.34 -17.93
CA VAL A 167 -20.65 12.39 -17.00
C VAL A 167 -21.47 11.40 -17.83
N ARG A 168 -21.07 10.13 -17.85
CA ARG A 168 -21.77 9.05 -18.57
C ARG A 168 -22.97 8.55 -17.78
N ARG A 169 -22.76 8.31 -16.48
CA ARG A 169 -23.77 7.84 -15.53
C ARG A 169 -23.41 8.40 -14.16
N ARG A 170 -24.41 8.73 -13.34
CA ARG A 170 -24.23 9.07 -11.93
C ARG A 170 -25.45 8.68 -11.12
N THR A 171 -25.25 8.36 -9.86
CA THR A 171 -26.34 8.26 -8.88
C THR A 171 -26.78 9.66 -8.40
N PRO A 172 -28.00 9.82 -7.86
CA PRO A 172 -28.59 11.14 -7.56
C PRO A 172 -27.84 11.96 -6.51
N GLY A 173 -27.13 11.30 -5.59
CA GLY A 173 -26.34 11.94 -4.54
C GLY A 173 -25.04 12.57 -5.04
N VAL A 174 -24.69 12.46 -6.33
CA VAL A 174 -23.45 13.00 -6.87
C VAL A 174 -23.66 14.30 -7.65
N ASP A 175 -23.04 15.38 -7.17
CA ASP A 175 -22.95 16.65 -7.89
C ASP A 175 -21.59 16.79 -8.56
N VAL A 176 -21.58 17.17 -9.83
CA VAL A 176 -20.34 17.34 -10.61
C VAL A 176 -20.20 18.80 -11.00
N MET A 177 -19.05 19.39 -10.66
CA MET A 177 -18.72 20.77 -10.99
C MET A 177 -17.43 20.80 -11.80
N ILE A 178 -17.46 21.49 -12.94
CA ILE A 178 -16.31 21.61 -13.83
C ILE A 178 -15.96 23.10 -13.92
N SER A 179 -14.78 23.46 -13.43
CA SER A 179 -14.21 24.81 -13.56
C SER A 179 -13.11 24.78 -14.62
N LYS A 180 -13.26 25.58 -15.66
CA LYS A 180 -12.22 25.84 -16.66
C LYS A 180 -11.37 27.02 -16.23
#